data_AF-A0A973C8X8-F1
#
_entry.id   AF-A0A973C8X8-F1
#
_cell.length_a   1.000
_cell.length_b   1.000
_cell.length_c   1.000
_cell.angle_alpha   90.00
_cell.angle_beta   90.00
_cell.angle_gamma   90.00
#
_symmetry.space_group_name_H-M   'P 1'
#
loop_
_entity.id
_entity.type
_entity.pdbx_description
1 polymer ?
#
loop_
_entity_poly.entity_id
_entity_poly.type
_entity_poly.pdbx_seq_one_letter_code
_entity_poly.pdbx_strand_id
1 'polypeptide(L)'
;MEKLSNIEKDTAPVEVQLDMHSEFDEKELLNSLDDDFNPDTVIDKKSKKDQLLEQGAMSATAVLGVGEQMLKQFGHKQFAFDEAQVENVAKAAAPLFVKYNGELPPWLAQYKEEIMFTFAAGALGFGSYSQIKALKKIDKEKEVKKPSEPEVENTQSEITANATD
;
A
#
# COMPACT_ATOMS: atom_id res chain seq x y z
N MET A 1 16.24 47.04 27.21
CA MET A 1 17.64 47.36 26.86
C MET A 1 18.49 46.43 27.72
N GLU A 2 19.00 45.31 27.20
CA GLU A 2 20.32 45.23 26.50
C GLU A 2 21.42 45.85 27.36
N LYS A 3 22.54 45.24 27.77
CA LYS A 3 23.33 44.03 27.43
C LYS A 3 24.20 43.71 28.67
N LEU A 4 24.31 42.48 29.15
CA LEU A 4 25.39 41.50 28.89
C LEU A 4 26.84 42.05 28.85
N SER A 5 27.63 41.73 29.88
CA SER A 5 29.07 41.37 29.81
C SER A 5 29.48 40.74 31.15
N ASN A 6 29.51 39.39 31.26
CA ASN A 6 30.70 38.54 31.06
C ASN A 6 31.78 38.73 32.15
N ILE A 7 32.45 37.73 32.75
CA ILE A 7 32.50 36.26 32.73
C ILE A 7 33.34 35.94 33.99
N GLU A 8 32.84 35.12 34.91
CA GLU A 8 33.70 34.34 35.82
C GLU A 8 32.89 33.06 36.13
N LYS A 9 32.95 32.08 35.22
CA LYS A 9 33.69 30.82 35.44
C LYS A 9 33.38 30.21 36.81
N ASP A 10 32.16 29.71 36.95
CA ASP A 10 31.92 28.58 37.84
C ASP A 10 31.69 27.35 36.98
N THR A 11 32.80 26.68 36.70
CA THR A 11 32.82 25.36 36.06
C THR A 11 32.12 24.40 36.99
N ALA A 12 30.83 24.16 36.74
CA ALA A 12 30.15 22.97 37.24
C ALA A 12 31.04 21.76 36.95
N PRO A 13 31.24 20.84 37.91
CA PRO A 13 31.99 19.63 37.63
C PRO A 13 31.21 18.89 36.53
N VAL A 14 31.80 18.81 35.34
CA VAL A 14 31.39 17.84 34.34
C VAL A 14 31.70 16.50 34.98
N GLU A 15 30.68 15.92 35.58
CA GLU A 15 30.69 14.55 36.06
C GLU A 15 30.95 13.70 34.81
N VAL A 16 32.20 13.30 34.62
CA VAL A 16 32.58 12.31 33.61
C VAL A 16 31.92 11.03 34.07
N GLN A 17 30.71 10.80 33.56
CA GLN A 17 30.00 9.54 33.68
C GLN A 17 30.85 8.53 32.92
N LEU A 18 31.78 7.89 33.64
CA LEU A 18 32.50 6.73 33.12
C LEU A 18 31.43 5.66 32.92
N ASP A 19 31.00 5.47 31.67
CA ASP A 19 30.16 4.35 31.28
C ASP A 19 30.89 3.07 31.71
N MET A 20 30.51 2.54 32.86
CA MET A 20 30.95 1.23 33.31
C MET A 20 30.23 0.21 32.42
N HIS A 21 30.86 -0.14 31.31
CA HIS A 21 30.46 -1.26 30.50
C HIS A 21 30.40 -2.49 31.40
N SER A 22 29.25 -3.17 31.40
CA SER A 22 29.09 -4.36 32.23
C SER A 22 29.98 -5.47 31.68
N GLU A 23 30.44 -6.40 32.53
CA GLU A 23 31.18 -7.59 32.06
C GLU A 23 30.38 -8.37 31.00
N PHE A 24 29.06 -8.23 31.00
CA PHE A 24 28.17 -8.80 29.98
C PHE A 24 28.38 -8.14 28.61
N ASP A 25 28.42 -6.80 28.55
CA ASP A 25 28.64 -6.05 27.30
C ASP A 25 30.03 -6.32 26.72
N GLU A 26 31.05 -6.41 27.57
CA GLU A 26 32.42 -6.75 27.13
C GLU A 26 32.48 -8.18 26.57
N LYS A 27 31.75 -9.12 27.17
CA LYS A 27 31.72 -10.51 26.70
C LYS A 27 30.93 -10.68 25.41
N GLU A 28 29.84 -9.93 25.26
CA GLU A 28 29.07 -9.86 24.01
C GLU A 28 29.92 -9.24 22.89
N LEU A 29 30.65 -8.18 23.19
CA LEU A 29 31.61 -7.58 22.27
C LEU A 29 32.70 -8.59 21.89
N LEU A 30 33.36 -9.25 22.84
CA LEU A 30 34.42 -10.23 22.55
C LEU A 30 33.92 -11.42 21.71
N ASN A 31 32.73 -11.95 22.03
CA ASN A 31 32.10 -12.99 21.20
C ASN A 31 31.81 -12.49 19.78
N SER A 32 31.39 -11.23 19.62
CA SER A 32 31.16 -10.65 18.29
C SER A 32 32.46 -10.47 17.48
N LEU A 33 33.59 -10.17 18.14
CA LEU A 33 34.88 -10.06 17.47
C LEU A 33 35.41 -11.44 17.03
N ASP A 34 35.34 -12.47 17.86
CA ASP A 34 35.79 -13.83 17.48
C ASP A 34 35.06 -14.35 16.23
N ASP A 35 33.76 -14.06 16.13
CA ASP A 35 32.93 -14.37 14.96
C ASP A 35 33.21 -13.46 13.75
N ASP A 36 33.87 -12.30 13.90
CA ASP A 36 34.19 -11.38 12.81
C ASP A 36 35.60 -11.59 12.25
N PHE A 37 36.52 -12.19 13.02
CA PHE A 37 37.90 -12.48 12.60
C PHE A 37 38.11 -13.90 12.03
N ASN A 38 37.09 -14.75 12.04
CA ASN A 38 37.16 -16.10 11.47
C ASN A 38 36.79 -16.08 9.96
N PRO A 39 37.72 -16.41 9.04
CA PRO A 39 37.50 -16.29 7.60
C PRO A 39 36.33 -17.14 7.06
N ASP A 40 36.04 -18.27 7.70
CA ASP A 40 34.93 -19.15 7.28
C ASP A 40 33.56 -18.50 7.54
N THR A 41 33.42 -17.79 8.67
CA THR A 41 32.17 -17.08 9.02
C THR A 41 31.85 -15.91 8.07
N VAL A 42 32.88 -15.32 7.44
CA VAL A 42 32.70 -14.22 6.47
C VAL A 42 32.04 -14.72 5.19
N ILE A 43 32.36 -15.96 4.76
CA ILE A 43 31.74 -16.59 3.59
C ILE A 43 30.27 -16.90 3.88
N ASP A 44 29.98 -17.44 5.07
CA ASP A 44 28.62 -17.76 5.50
C ASP A 44 27.75 -16.49 5.69
N LYS A 45 28.30 -15.44 6.31
CA LYS A 45 27.62 -14.14 6.47
C LYS A 45 27.31 -13.49 5.12
N LYS A 46 28.23 -13.57 4.15
CA LYS A 46 28.01 -13.03 2.80
C LYS A 46 26.92 -13.81 2.05
N SER A 47 26.97 -15.14 2.09
CA SER A 47 25.95 -16.03 1.51
C SER A 47 24.56 -15.76 2.10
N LYS A 48 24.46 -15.64 3.43
CA LYS A 48 23.20 -15.34 4.12
C LYS A 48 22.66 -13.95 3.78
N LYS A 49 23.54 -12.94 3.67
CA LYS A 49 23.15 -11.58 3.28
C LYS A 49 22.64 -11.52 1.83
N ASP A 50 23.28 -12.24 0.92
CA ASP A 50 22.86 -12.31 -0.48
C ASP A 50 21.50 -13.03 -0.60
N GLN A 51 21.28 -14.11 0.15
CA GLN A 51 19.95 -14.77 0.23
C GLN A 51 18.86 -13.84 0.78
N LEU A 52 19.16 -13.06 1.82
CA LEU A 52 18.21 -12.10 2.39
C LEU A 52 17.90 -10.97 1.40
N LEU A 53 18.91 -10.46 0.68
CA LEU A 53 18.70 -9.44 -0.36
C LEU A 53 17.84 -9.96 -1.51
N GLU A 54 18.04 -11.20 -1.93
CA GLU A 54 17.22 -11.83 -2.95
C GLU A 54 15.77 -12.03 -2.48
N GLN A 55 15.58 -12.46 -1.23
CA GLN A 55 14.25 -12.49 -0.60
C GLN A 55 13.60 -11.10 -0.57
N GLY A 56 14.35 -10.07 -0.18
CA GLY A 56 13.88 -8.69 -0.16
C GLY A 56 13.49 -8.16 -1.54
N ALA A 57 14.26 -8.52 -2.58
CA ALA A 57 13.94 -8.20 -3.96
C ALA A 57 12.66 -8.91 -4.42
N MET A 58 12.47 -10.19 -4.08
CA MET A 58 11.23 -10.92 -4.37
C MET A 58 10.01 -10.26 -3.72
N SER A 59 10.12 -9.86 -2.44
CA SER A 59 9.06 -9.13 -1.74
C SER A 59 8.73 -7.79 -2.41
N ALA A 60 9.75 -7.04 -2.82
CA ALA A 60 9.56 -5.78 -3.54
C ALA A 60 8.86 -5.99 -4.90
N THR A 61 9.28 -6.98 -5.68
CA THR A 61 8.64 -7.36 -6.95
C THR A 61 7.18 -7.76 -6.75
N ALA A 62 6.86 -8.50 -5.69
CA ALA A 62 5.48 -8.88 -5.39
C ALA A 62 4.59 -7.65 -5.14
N VAL A 63 5.08 -6.67 -4.37
CA VAL A 63 4.36 -5.40 -4.11
C VAL A 63 4.16 -4.61 -5.40
N LEU A 64 5.21 -4.50 -6.23
CA LEU A 64 5.11 -3.84 -7.54
C LEU A 64 4.11 -4.53 -8.47
N GLY A 65 4.04 -5.87 -8.44
CA GLY A 65 3.07 -6.64 -9.21
C GLY A 65 1.61 -6.35 -8.83
N VAL A 66 1.33 -6.16 -7.53
CA VAL A 66 0.00 -5.70 -7.08
C VAL A 66 -0.30 -4.31 -7.63
N GLY A 67 0.68 -3.41 -7.62
CA GLY A 67 0.56 -2.08 -8.22
C GLY A 67 0.28 -2.13 -9.71
N GLU A 68 0.97 -3.00 -10.45
CA GLU A 68 0.76 -3.19 -11.89
C GLU A 68 -0.66 -3.67 -12.18
N GLN A 69 -1.14 -4.64 -11.41
CA GLN A 69 -2.49 -5.16 -11.56
C GLN A 69 -3.54 -4.07 -11.30
N MET A 70 -3.30 -3.19 -10.32
CA MET A 70 -4.17 -2.04 -10.07
C MET A 70 -4.15 -1.09 -11.26
N LEU A 71 -2.99 -0.74 -11.80
CA LEU A 71 -2.89 0.12 -12.99
C LEU A 71 -3.54 -0.52 -14.24
N LYS A 72 -3.46 -1.85 -14.40
CA LYS A 72 -4.18 -2.57 -15.45
C LYS A 72 -5.70 -2.45 -15.30
N GLN A 73 -6.19 -2.51 -14.07
CA GLN A 73 -7.61 -2.45 -13.77
C GLN A 73 -8.20 -1.04 -13.92
N PHE A 74 -7.45 0.00 -13.57
CA PHE A 74 -7.93 1.38 -13.56
C PHE A 74 -7.47 2.24 -14.75
N GLY A 75 -6.30 1.95 -15.33
CA GLY A 75 -5.70 2.71 -16.42
C GLY A 75 -5.90 2.05 -17.78
N HIS A 76 -5.19 0.94 -18.04
CA HIS A 76 -5.26 0.24 -19.32
C HIS A 76 -4.83 -1.23 -19.20
N LYS A 77 -5.62 -2.17 -19.75
CA LYS A 77 -5.39 -3.62 -19.59
C LYS A 77 -4.04 -4.14 -20.12
N GLN A 78 -3.46 -3.44 -21.10
CA GLN A 78 -2.15 -3.80 -21.68
C GLN A 78 -0.97 -3.10 -21.00
N PHE A 79 -1.23 -2.26 -19.99
CA PHE A 79 -0.16 -1.65 -19.22
C PHE A 79 0.64 -2.76 -18.51
N ALA A 80 1.95 -2.77 -18.65
CA ALA A 80 2.83 -3.64 -17.89
C ALA A 80 4.08 -2.83 -17.54
N PHE A 81 4.66 -3.05 -16.37
CA PHE A 81 5.97 -2.46 -16.10
C PHE A 81 7.03 -3.18 -16.95
N ASP A 82 8.06 -2.43 -17.35
CA ASP A 82 9.24 -3.04 -17.94
C ASP A 82 9.96 -3.86 -16.87
N GLU A 83 10.29 -5.11 -17.19
CA GLU A 83 10.91 -6.05 -16.26
C GLU A 83 12.24 -5.52 -15.73
N ALA A 84 13.00 -4.81 -16.57
CA ALA A 84 14.23 -4.14 -16.16
C ALA A 84 13.97 -3.02 -15.13
N GLN A 85 12.86 -2.29 -15.25
CA GLN A 85 12.50 -1.25 -14.27
C GLN A 85 12.05 -1.87 -12.95
N VAL A 86 11.24 -2.93 -13.01
CA VAL A 86 10.80 -3.68 -11.82
C VAL A 86 12.02 -4.22 -11.07
N GLU A 87 12.96 -4.86 -11.77
CA GLU A 87 14.15 -5.43 -11.16
C GLU A 87 15.05 -4.34 -10.53
N ASN A 88 15.22 -3.21 -11.20
CA ASN A 88 16.00 -2.08 -10.65
C ASN A 88 15.37 -1.51 -9.37
N VAL A 89 14.05 -1.33 -9.36
CA VAL A 89 13.33 -0.84 -8.16
C VAL A 89 13.35 -1.90 -7.07
N ALA A 90 13.18 -3.18 -7.41
CA ALA A 90 13.23 -4.28 -6.46
C ALA A 90 14.61 -4.40 -5.80
N LYS A 91 15.70 -4.26 -6.57
CA LYS A 91 17.08 -4.21 -6.05
C LYS A 91 17.31 -3.00 -5.16
N ALA A 92 16.78 -1.83 -5.52
CA ALA A 92 16.88 -0.63 -4.70
C ALA A 92 16.10 -0.73 -3.38
N ALA A 93 14.95 -1.42 -3.40
CA ALA A 93 14.10 -1.63 -2.24
C ALA A 93 14.52 -2.84 -1.38
N ALA A 94 15.21 -3.84 -1.94
CA ALA A 94 15.73 -5.01 -1.25
C ALA A 94 16.44 -4.70 0.08
N PRO A 95 17.36 -3.72 0.18
CA PRO A 95 18.00 -3.40 1.46
C PRO A 95 17.02 -2.88 2.51
N LEU A 96 15.91 -2.25 2.13
CA LEU A 96 14.85 -1.87 3.07
C LEU A 96 14.17 -3.11 3.65
N PHE A 97 13.81 -4.06 2.78
CA PHE A 97 13.22 -5.32 3.24
C PHE A 97 14.20 -6.12 4.09
N VAL A 98 15.50 -6.18 3.75
CA VAL A 98 16.50 -6.84 4.60
C VAL A 98 16.66 -6.15 5.95
N LYS A 99 16.67 -4.81 5.98
CA LYS A 99 16.82 -4.04 7.23
C LYS A 99 15.67 -4.28 8.21
N TYR A 100 14.47 -4.50 7.68
CA TYR A 100 13.26 -4.72 8.49
C TYR A 100 12.80 -6.19 8.45
N ASN A 101 13.66 -7.15 8.13
CA ASN A 101 13.34 -8.59 8.09
C ASN A 101 12.11 -8.96 7.24
N GLY A 102 11.89 -8.25 6.14
CA GLY A 102 10.74 -8.40 5.26
C GLY A 102 9.48 -7.67 5.75
N GLU A 103 9.52 -7.05 6.93
CA GLU A 103 8.42 -6.23 7.44
C GLU A 103 8.51 -4.79 6.93
N LEU A 104 7.37 -4.10 6.95
CA LEU A 104 7.32 -2.69 6.60
C LEU A 104 8.02 -1.86 7.68
N PRO A 105 8.74 -0.78 7.31
CA PRO A 105 9.36 0.11 8.28
C PRO A 105 8.35 0.59 9.35
N PRO A 106 8.74 0.80 10.62
CA PRO A 106 7.80 1.20 11.69
C PRO A 106 7.01 2.49 11.40
N TRP A 107 7.62 3.42 10.66
CA TRP A 107 6.97 4.66 10.24
C TRP A 107 5.83 4.41 9.24
N LEU A 108 5.87 3.31 8.48
CA LEU A 108 4.83 2.91 7.52
C LEU A 108 3.88 1.87 8.11
N ALA A 109 4.40 0.97 8.95
CA ALA A 109 3.62 -0.06 9.61
C ALA A 109 2.46 0.52 10.45
N GLN A 110 2.67 1.69 11.07
CA GLN A 110 1.62 2.39 11.81
C GLN A 110 0.43 2.81 10.95
N TYR A 111 0.64 3.02 9.63
CA TYR A 111 -0.40 3.43 8.68
C TYR A 111 -1.03 2.25 7.94
N LYS A 112 -0.65 1.01 8.29
CA LYS A 112 -1.13 -0.18 7.59
C LYS A 112 -2.64 -0.25 7.62
N GLU A 113 -3.26 -0.04 8.78
CA GLU A 113 -4.71 -0.13 8.93
C GLU A 113 -5.44 1.01 8.20
N GLU A 114 -4.86 2.22 8.18
CA GLU A 114 -5.39 3.38 7.48
C GLU A 114 -5.30 3.22 5.96
N ILE A 115 -4.18 2.68 5.46
CA ILE A 115 -4.01 2.34 4.05
C ILE A 115 -5.01 1.25 3.66
N MET A 116 -5.15 0.20 4.47
CA MET A 116 -6.09 -0.89 4.21
C MET A 116 -7.54 -0.42 4.28
N PHE A 117 -7.88 0.45 5.24
CA PHE A 117 -9.20 1.08 5.31
C PHE A 117 -9.46 1.95 4.10
N THR A 118 -8.52 2.82 3.71
CA THR A 118 -8.66 3.70 2.55
C THR A 118 -8.82 2.88 1.27
N PHE A 119 -8.04 1.81 1.13
CA PHE A 119 -8.16 0.87 0.02
C PHE A 119 -9.53 0.19 0.02
N ALA A 120 -10.00 -0.34 1.16
CA ALA A 120 -11.29 -1.01 1.27
C ALA A 120 -12.46 -0.04 1.00
N ALA A 121 -12.43 1.15 1.58
CA ALA A 121 -13.43 2.19 1.37
C ALA A 121 -13.44 2.66 -0.10
N GLY A 122 -12.26 2.83 -0.71
CA GLY A 122 -12.13 3.17 -2.13
C GLY A 122 -12.67 2.06 -3.05
N ALA A 123 -12.31 0.81 -2.77
CA ALA A 123 -12.79 -0.35 -3.52
C ALA A 123 -14.32 -0.51 -3.41
N LEU A 124 -14.88 -0.32 -2.21
CA LEU A 124 -16.32 -0.35 -1.98
C LEU A 124 -17.03 0.78 -2.74
N GLY A 125 -16.56 2.02 -2.60
CA GLY A 125 -17.15 3.18 -3.29
C GLY A 125 -17.13 3.03 -4.81
N PHE A 126 -16.01 2.55 -5.36
CA PHE A 126 -15.89 2.26 -6.79
C PHE A 126 -16.82 1.12 -7.25
N GLY A 127 -16.89 0.05 -6.46
CA GLY A 127 -17.80 -1.07 -6.71
C GLY A 127 -19.25 -0.64 -6.74
N SER A 128 -19.68 0.17 -5.76
CA SER A 128 -21.03 0.73 -5.70
C SER A 128 -21.33 1.64 -6.89
N TYR A 129 -20.40 2.52 -7.29
CA TYR A 129 -20.59 3.37 -8.47
C TYR A 129 -20.76 2.56 -9.76
N SER A 130 -19.94 1.52 -9.95
CA SER A 130 -20.02 0.63 -11.11
C SER A 130 -21.33 -0.16 -11.14
N GLN A 131 -21.80 -0.67 -9.99
CA GLN A 131 -23.10 -1.33 -9.87
C GLN A 131 -24.26 -0.40 -10.22
N ILE A 132 -24.26 0.84 -9.70
CA ILE A 132 -25.29 1.83 -10.02
C ILE A 132 -25.30 2.12 -11.53
N LYS A 133 -24.14 2.27 -12.17
CA LYS A 133 -24.05 2.50 -13.62
C LYS A 133 -24.57 1.30 -14.42
N ALA A 134 -24.32 0.07 -13.95
CA ALA A 134 -24.84 -1.14 -14.58
C ALA A 134 -26.37 -1.23 -14.44
N LEU A 135 -26.91 -1.00 -13.26
CA LEU A 135 -28.36 -0.95 -13.01
C LEU A 135 -29.02 0.12 -13.88
N LYS A 136 -28.48 1.34 -13.93
CA LYS A 136 -28.97 2.40 -14.83
C LYS A 136 -28.95 2.03 -16.32
N LYS A 137 -28.00 1.20 -16.77
CA LYS A 137 -27.99 0.69 -18.15
C LYS A 137 -29.10 -0.33 -18.38
N ILE A 138 -29.28 -1.25 -17.44
CA ILE A 138 -30.35 -2.27 -17.50
C ILE A 138 -31.72 -1.58 -17.50
N ASP A 139 -31.92 -0.56 -16.68
CA ASP A 139 -33.17 0.20 -16.62
C ASP A 139 -33.45 0.93 -17.94
N LYS A 140 -32.44 1.60 -18.52
CA LYS A 140 -32.56 2.21 -19.85
C LYS A 140 -32.88 1.21 -20.95
N GLU A 141 -32.31 0.01 -20.90
CA GLU A 141 -32.59 -1.02 -21.90
C GLU A 141 -34.00 -1.62 -21.74
N LYS A 142 -34.51 -1.71 -20.50
CA LYS A 142 -35.90 -2.12 -20.20
C LYS A 142 -36.92 -1.06 -20.62
N GLU A 143 -36.62 0.23 -20.45
CA GLU A 143 -37.49 1.32 -20.93
C GLU A 143 -37.57 1.34 -22.46
N VAL A 144 -36.46 1.11 -23.17
CA VAL A 144 -36.47 1.01 -24.65
C VAL A 144 -37.20 -0.24 -25.15
N LYS A 145 -37.25 -1.31 -24.34
CA LYS A 145 -37.95 -2.56 -24.67
C LYS A 145 -39.39 -2.63 -24.17
N LYS A 146 -39.90 -1.65 -23.41
CA LYS A 146 -41.31 -1.59 -23.05
C LYS A 146 -42.08 -1.05 -24.28
N PRO A 147 -42.83 -1.89 -25.02
CA PRO A 147 -43.65 -1.38 -26.11
C PRO A 147 -44.69 -0.45 -25.49
N SER A 148 -45.03 0.63 -26.19
CA SER A 148 -46.23 1.41 -25.95
C SER A 148 -47.43 0.46 -25.81
N GLU A 149 -47.87 0.20 -24.57
CA GLU A 149 -49.20 -0.35 -24.32
C GLU A 149 -50.20 0.70 -24.84
N PRO A 150 -51.10 0.34 -25.77
CA PRO A 150 -52.15 1.26 -26.17
C PRO A 150 -53.06 1.51 -24.97
N GLU A 151 -53.22 2.79 -24.61
CA GLU A 151 -54.19 3.25 -23.63
C GLU A 151 -55.58 2.72 -24.01
N VAL A 152 -56.23 2.10 -23.03
CA VAL A 152 -57.59 1.62 -23.10
C VAL A 152 -58.50 2.84 -23.01
N GLU A 153 -58.91 3.42 -24.14
CA GLU A 153 -59.89 4.51 -24.17
C GLU A 153 -61.29 3.92 -23.97
N ASN A 154 -61.78 4.04 -22.73
CA ASN A 154 -63.13 3.75 -22.32
C ASN A 154 -64.06 4.88 -22.77
N THR A 155 -64.80 4.70 -23.86
CA THR A 155 -65.92 5.56 -24.26
C THR A 155 -67.21 4.75 -24.34
N GLN A 156 -67.90 4.62 -23.20
CA GLN A 156 -69.35 4.49 -23.15
C GLN A 156 -69.96 5.88 -22.98
N SER A 157 -70.31 6.58 -24.07
CA SER A 157 -71.45 7.52 -24.12
C SER A 157 -71.69 7.97 -25.57
N GLU A 158 -72.96 8.13 -25.96
CA GLU A 158 -73.46 8.68 -27.23
C GLU A 158 -73.38 7.77 -28.47
N ILE A 159 -74.43 6.97 -28.74
CA ILE A 159 -75.52 7.35 -29.67
C ILE A 159 -76.61 6.27 -29.69
N THR A 160 -77.75 6.58 -29.06
CA THR A 160 -79.04 6.03 -29.46
C THR A 160 -79.46 6.61 -30.81
N ALA A 161 -80.16 5.79 -31.62
CA ALA A 161 -81.03 6.13 -32.76
C ALA A 161 -80.49 5.88 -34.19
N ASN A 162 -80.92 4.75 -34.76
CA ASN A 162 -81.21 4.40 -36.17
C ASN A 162 -80.62 3.02 -36.51
N ALA A 163 -81.30 2.07 -37.16
CA ALA A 163 -82.66 2.02 -37.65
C ALA A 163 -83.02 0.53 -37.80
N THR A 164 -84.27 0.23 -37.51
CA THR A 164 -84.99 -0.95 -37.98
C THR A 164 -85.10 -0.88 -39.51
N ASP A 165 -84.67 -1.93 -40.21
CA ASP A 165 -85.33 -2.47 -41.40
C ASP A 165 -84.89 -3.95 -41.60
#